data_AF-A0A9E1IN42-F1
#
_entry.id   AF-A0A9E1IN42-F1
#
_cell.length_a   1.000
_cell.length_b   1.000
_cell.length_c   1.000
_cell.angle_alpha   90.00
_cell.angle_beta   90.00
_cell.angle_gamma   90.00
#
_symmetry.space_group_name_H-M   'P 1'
#
loop_
_entity.id
_entity.type
_entity.pdbx_description
1 polymer ?
#
loop_
_entity_poly.entity_id
_entity_poly.type
_entity_poly.pdbx_seq_one_letter_code
_entity_poly.pdbx_strand_id
1 'polypeptide(L)'
;MDEDSGRAGSVFISEPRREKVSQGVISHVCLDQFTGGPMDGMLFSEGPLYGAPESWKLDIAVGDDVDEQGFRCLKRAIDDLCQGRLALGAAASRGHGYFAGSAVWQPPLEGGM
;
A
#
# COMPACT_ATOMS: atom_id res chain seq x y z
N MET A 1 9.71 27.42 -25.91
CA MET A 1 9.64 25.95 -25.86
C MET A 1 10.20 25.59 -24.51
N ASP A 2 9.34 25.35 -23.52
CA ASP A 2 9.78 24.88 -22.22
C ASP A 2 10.24 23.43 -22.41
N GLU A 3 11.54 23.18 -22.23
CA GLU A 3 12.09 21.83 -22.22
C GLU A 3 11.54 21.12 -20.98
N ASP A 4 10.66 20.16 -21.22
CA ASP A 4 10.10 19.27 -20.20
C ASP A 4 11.22 18.36 -19.66
N SER A 5 11.95 18.86 -18.66
CA SER A 5 13.02 18.15 -17.98
C SER A 5 12.43 17.17 -16.96
N GLY A 6 11.87 16.08 -17.48
CA GLY A 6 11.41 14.97 -16.65
C GLY A 6 12.53 14.45 -15.75
N ARG A 7 12.26 14.29 -14.46
CA ARG A 7 13.19 13.75 -13.46
C ARG A 7 12.70 12.40 -12.97
N ALA A 8 13.62 11.45 -12.79
CA ALA A 8 13.31 10.20 -12.09
C ALA A 8 12.93 10.47 -10.62
N GLY A 9 12.05 9.64 -10.08
CA GLY A 9 11.70 9.70 -8.66
C GLY A 9 12.87 9.30 -7.75
N SER A 10 12.93 9.90 -6.57
CA SER A 10 14.01 9.72 -5.59
C SER A 10 13.71 8.66 -4.53
N VAL A 11 12.62 7.90 -4.69
CA VAL A 11 12.21 6.84 -3.77
C VAL A 11 12.05 5.55 -4.54
N PHE A 12 12.74 4.51 -4.10
CA PHE A 12 12.74 3.19 -4.70
C PHE A 12 12.15 2.19 -3.71
N ILE A 13 11.22 1.36 -4.17
CA ILE A 13 10.50 0.41 -3.32
C ILE A 13 10.69 -0.98 -3.92
N SER A 14 11.18 -1.93 -3.13
CA SER A 14 11.30 -3.32 -3.55
C SER A 14 9.93 -3.98 -3.71
N GLU A 15 9.81 -4.91 -4.64
CA GLU A 15 8.64 -5.78 -4.70
C GLU A 15 8.67 -6.82 -3.55
N PRO A 16 7.61 -6.91 -2.72
CA PRO A 16 7.52 -7.93 -1.69
C PRO A 16 7.32 -9.31 -2.34
N ARG A 17 8.25 -10.24 -2.10
CA ARG A 17 8.16 -11.61 -2.63
C ARG A 17 7.34 -12.52 -1.73
N ARG A 18 6.58 -13.43 -2.34
CA ARG A 18 5.82 -14.46 -1.60
C ARG A 18 5.69 -15.77 -2.38
N GLU A 19 5.77 -16.89 -1.65
CA GLU A 19 5.37 -18.21 -2.15
C GLU A 19 3.94 -18.53 -1.68
N LYS A 20 2.96 -18.15 -2.50
CA LYS A 20 1.53 -18.52 -2.44
C LYS A 20 0.73 -18.07 -1.20
N VAL A 21 -0.37 -17.34 -1.43
CA VAL A 21 -1.32 -16.93 -0.37
C VAL A 21 -2.64 -17.65 -0.55
N SER A 22 -3.24 -18.13 0.52
CA SER A 22 -4.66 -18.47 0.51
C SER A 22 -5.48 -17.18 0.48
N GLN A 23 -6.09 -16.87 -0.66
CA GLN A 23 -7.06 -15.79 -0.78
C GLN A 23 -8.47 -16.34 -0.53
N GLY A 24 -9.23 -15.66 0.33
CA GLY A 24 -10.67 -15.88 0.41
C GLY A 24 -11.36 -15.23 -0.78
N VAL A 25 -12.45 -15.82 -1.26
CA VAL A 25 -13.34 -15.17 -2.25
C VAL A 25 -14.60 -14.73 -1.52
N ILE A 26 -14.90 -13.44 -1.59
CA ILE A 26 -16.12 -12.85 -1.02
C ILE A 26 -17.00 -12.39 -2.16
N SER A 27 -18.24 -12.87 -2.22
CA SER A 27 -19.23 -12.39 -3.18
C SER A 27 -20.00 -11.20 -2.61
N HIS A 28 -20.18 -10.17 -3.43
CA HIS A 28 -20.89 -8.95 -3.12
C HIS A 28 -22.06 -8.79 -4.08
N VAL A 29 -23.20 -8.35 -3.55
CA VAL A 29 -24.37 -7.95 -4.32
C VAL A 29 -24.78 -6.54 -3.91
N CYS A 30 -25.15 -5.70 -4.88
CA CYS A 30 -25.81 -4.45 -4.57
C CYS A 30 -27.33 -4.65 -4.54
N LEU A 31 -27.95 -4.25 -3.44
CA LEU A 31 -29.39 -4.27 -3.28
C LEU A 31 -30.00 -2.95 -3.74
N ASP A 32 -31.10 -3.03 -4.46
CA ASP A 32 -31.96 -1.89 -4.75
C ASP A 32 -32.72 -1.49 -3.47
N GLN A 33 -32.57 -0.23 -3.06
CA GLN A 33 -33.19 0.30 -1.84
C GLN A 33 -34.72 0.35 -1.89
N PHE A 34 -35.33 0.33 -3.08
CA PHE A 34 -36.79 0.39 -3.24
C PHE A 34 -37.42 -1.00 -3.21
N THR A 35 -36.78 -1.98 -3.84
CA THR A 35 -37.32 -3.33 -3.99
C THR A 35 -36.73 -4.33 -3.02
N GLY A 36 -35.57 -4.03 -2.42
CA GLY A 36 -34.77 -4.97 -1.64
C GLY A 36 -34.18 -6.11 -2.49
N GLY A 37 -34.38 -6.09 -3.80
CA GLY A 37 -33.87 -7.08 -4.74
C GLY A 37 -32.43 -6.78 -5.18
N PRO A 38 -31.73 -7.75 -5.76
CA PRO A 38 -30.42 -7.52 -6.37
C PRO A 38 -30.56 -6.64 -7.61
N MET A 39 -29.65 -5.68 -7.78
CA MET A 39 -29.55 -4.92 -9.03
C MET A 39 -28.89 -5.76 -10.13
N ASP A 40 -29.42 -5.66 -11.35
CA ASP A 40 -28.89 -6.36 -12.51
C ASP A 40 -27.42 -6.00 -12.77
N GLY A 41 -26.60 -7.03 -12.98
CA GLY A 41 -25.17 -6.88 -13.26
C GLY A 41 -24.31 -6.46 -12.06
N MET A 42 -24.87 -6.41 -10.85
CA MET A 42 -24.16 -5.94 -9.65
C MET A 42 -23.75 -7.08 -8.70
N LEU A 43 -23.53 -8.28 -9.24
CA LEU A 43 -22.87 -9.38 -8.54
C LEU A 43 -21.38 -9.38 -8.90
N PHE A 44 -20.52 -9.13 -7.93
CA PHE A 44 -19.06 -9.17 -8.11
C PHE A 44 -18.40 -9.95 -6.98
N SER A 45 -17.23 -10.53 -7.24
CA SER A 45 -16.45 -11.23 -6.21
C SER A 45 -15.12 -10.54 -5.99
N GLU A 46 -14.74 -10.37 -4.74
CA GLU A 46 -13.47 -9.81 -4.31
C GLU A 46 -12.57 -10.94 -3.77
N GLY A 47 -11.26 -10.85 -4.04
CA GLY A 47 -10.25 -11.78 -3.52
C GLY A 47 -9.36 -11.14 -2.44
N PRO A 48 -9.91 -10.69 -1.30
CA PRO A 48 -9.12 -9.99 -0.30
C PRO A 48 -8.11 -10.92 0.37
N LEU A 49 -6.93 -10.36 0.67
CA LEU A 49 -5.89 -11.01 1.47
C LEU A 49 -6.25 -10.87 2.95
N TYR A 50 -7.21 -11.67 3.44
CA TYR A 50 -7.58 -11.70 4.85
C TYR A 50 -6.74 -12.69 5.64
N GLY A 51 -6.33 -12.27 6.85
CA GLY A 51 -5.77 -13.16 7.86
C GLY A 51 -4.47 -13.85 7.46
N ALA A 52 -3.70 -13.28 6.52
CA ALA A 52 -2.39 -13.79 6.19
C ALA A 52 -1.52 -13.75 7.48
N PRO A 53 -1.11 -14.91 8.03
CA PRO A 53 -0.35 -14.93 9.29
C PRO A 53 1.10 -14.45 9.11
N GLU A 54 1.50 -14.15 7.87
CA GLU A 54 2.86 -13.84 7.49
C GLU A 54 3.02 -12.35 7.25
N SER A 55 4.03 -11.76 7.89
CA SER A 55 4.47 -10.40 7.63
C SER A 55 5.09 -10.28 6.24
N TRP A 56 4.76 -9.22 5.51
CA TRP A 56 5.51 -8.84 4.31
C TRP A 56 6.73 -8.02 4.67
N LYS A 57 7.80 -8.20 3.88
CA LYS A 57 9.02 -7.40 3.97
C LYS A 57 9.19 -6.65 2.66
N LEU A 58 9.48 -5.36 2.79
CA LEU A 58 9.81 -4.46 1.69
C LEU A 58 10.98 -3.60 2.12
N ASP A 59 11.86 -3.30 1.18
CA ASP A 59 12.97 -2.38 1.33
C ASP A 59 12.63 -1.08 0.58
N ILE A 60 12.85 0.06 1.25
CA ILE A 60 12.68 1.40 0.67
C ILE A 60 14.03 2.09 0.69
N ALA A 61 14.54 2.46 -0.48
CA ALA A 61 15.71 3.29 -0.64
C ALA A 61 15.30 4.73 -1.00
N VAL A 62 15.98 5.70 -0.43
CA VAL A 62 15.73 7.13 -0.63
C VAL A 62 17.01 7.76 -1.16
N GLY A 63 16.90 8.53 -2.24
CA GLY A 63 18.03 9.24 -2.85
C GLY A 63 18.51 10.41 -1.99
N ASP A 64 19.78 10.75 -2.16
CA ASP A 64 20.47 11.79 -1.38
C ASP A 64 19.96 13.22 -1.68
N ASP A 65 19.16 13.36 -2.74
CA ASP A 65 18.54 14.61 -3.14
C ASP A 65 17.25 14.93 -2.36
N VAL A 66 16.76 13.99 -1.56
CA VAL A 66 15.63 14.21 -0.66
C VAL A 66 16.13 14.96 0.58
N ASP A 67 15.57 16.14 0.81
CA ASP A 67 15.93 16.94 1.97
C ASP A 67 15.45 16.32 3.29
N GLU A 68 15.96 16.86 4.39
CA GLU A 68 15.64 16.34 5.73
C GLU A 68 14.14 16.41 6.03
N GLN A 69 13.45 17.44 5.53
CA GLN A 69 12.01 17.59 5.71
C GLN A 69 11.22 16.52 4.96
N GLY A 70 11.55 16.28 3.68
CA GLY A 70 10.97 15.23 2.86
C GLY A 70 11.16 13.85 3.49
N PHE A 71 12.37 13.57 3.98
CA PHE A 71 12.66 12.32 4.67
C PHE A 71 11.86 12.17 5.98
N ARG A 72 11.71 13.24 6.77
CA ARG A 72 10.85 13.23 7.97
C ARG A 72 9.37 13.00 7.63
N CYS A 73 8.87 13.56 6.53
CA CYS A 73 7.50 13.32 6.08
C CYS A 73 7.29 11.85 5.68
N LEU A 74 8.23 11.27 4.93
CA LEU A 74 8.20 9.85 4.58
C LEU A 74 8.20 8.95 5.83
N LYS A 75 9.06 9.26 6.81
CA LYS A 75 9.10 8.56 8.10
C LYS A 75 7.74 8.53 8.80
N ARG A 76 7.05 9.67 8.85
CA ARG A 76 5.71 9.76 9.47
C ARG A 76 4.66 8.99 8.68
N ALA A 77 4.70 9.05 7.35
CA ALA A 77 3.77 8.27 6.52
C ALA A 77 3.95 6.76 6.71
N ILE A 78 5.20 6.27 6.82
CA ILE A 78 5.49 4.87 7.12
C ILE A 78 5.03 4.49 8.54
N ASP A 79 5.19 5.39 9.51
CA ASP A 79 4.68 5.19 10.87
C ASP A 79 3.14 5.09 10.89
N ASP A 80 2.44 5.95 10.14
CA ASP A 80 0.99 5.90 9.99
C ASP A 80 0.51 4.58 9.37
N LEU A 81 1.22 4.07 8.35
CA LEU A 81 0.95 2.75 7.77
C LEU A 81 1.18 1.63 8.80
N CYS A 82 2.32 1.63 9.49
CA CYS A 82 2.69 0.60 10.46
C CYS A 82 1.74 0.56 11.68
N GLN A 83 1.15 1.70 12.04
CA GLN A 83 0.20 1.83 13.14
C GLN A 83 -1.27 1.68 12.69
N GLY A 84 -1.52 1.33 11.42
CA GLY A 84 -2.86 1.10 10.89
C GLY A 84 -3.73 2.36 10.78
N ARG A 85 -3.12 3.55 10.73
CA ARG A 85 -3.82 4.83 10.51
C ARG A 85 -4.07 5.13 9.03
N LEU A 86 -3.23 4.58 8.16
CA LEU A 86 -3.35 4.75 6.71
C LEU A 86 -3.64 3.40 6.06
N ALA A 87 -4.61 3.36 5.15
CA ALA A 87 -4.92 2.18 4.35
C ALA A 87 -4.06 2.16 3.07
N LEU A 88 -3.65 0.96 2.66
CA LEU A 88 -2.96 0.71 1.39
C LEU A 88 -3.87 -0.04 0.42
N GLY A 89 -4.00 0.48 -0.80
CA GLY A 89 -4.83 -0.12 -1.85
C GLY A 89 -6.27 0.39 -1.86
N ALA A 90 -7.18 -0.42 -2.39
CA ALA A 90 -8.59 -0.06 -2.58
C ALA A 90 -9.48 -0.53 -1.41
N ALA A 91 -10.76 -0.13 -1.43
CA ALA A 91 -11.79 -0.58 -0.49
C ALA A 91 -11.53 -0.24 1.00
N ALA A 92 -10.79 0.83 1.29
CA ALA A 92 -10.56 1.32 2.66
C ALA A 92 -11.87 1.63 3.42
N SER A 93 -12.92 2.08 2.72
CA SER A 93 -14.26 2.31 3.29
C SER A 93 -14.97 1.04 3.77
N ARG A 94 -14.48 -0.14 3.34
CA ARG A 94 -14.93 -1.46 3.79
C ARG A 94 -13.95 -2.13 4.76
N GLY A 95 -12.95 -1.39 5.24
CA GLY A 95 -11.95 -1.88 6.19
C GLY A 95 -10.78 -2.65 5.57
N HIS A 96 -10.60 -2.61 4.25
CA HIS A 96 -9.44 -3.22 3.58
C HIS A 96 -8.21 -2.31 3.62
N GLY A 97 -7.03 -2.91 3.45
CA GLY A 97 -5.78 -2.17 3.28
C GLY A 97 -5.11 -1.73 4.59
N TYR A 98 -5.73 -1.96 5.75
CA TYR A 98 -5.13 -1.69 7.04
C TYR A 98 -4.28 -2.89 7.49
N PHE A 99 -3.09 -2.60 7.99
CA PHE A 99 -2.18 -3.59 8.55
C PHE A 99 -1.40 -2.98 9.72
N ALA A 100 -0.79 -3.85 10.51
CA ALA A 100 0.19 -3.47 11.50
C ALA A 100 1.58 -3.89 11.01
N GLY A 101 2.59 -3.11 11.34
CA GLY A 101 3.96 -3.37 10.90
C GLY A 101 5.00 -2.69 11.78
N SER A 102 6.25 -2.84 11.37
CA SER A 102 7.38 -2.11 11.96
C SER A 102 8.38 -1.76 10.88
N ALA A 103 9.09 -0.66 11.05
CA ALA A 103 10.13 -0.21 10.14
C ALA A 103 11.46 -0.13 10.88
N VAL A 104 12.54 -0.59 10.23
CA VAL A 104 13.91 -0.45 10.71
C VAL A 104 14.61 0.55 9.80
N TRP A 105 15.21 1.60 10.40
CA TRP A 105 15.89 2.65 9.65
C TRP A 105 17.40 2.39 9.65
N GLN A 106 17.97 2.30 8.46
CA GLN A 106 19.40 2.15 8.28
C GLN A 106 20.04 3.52 7.98
N PRO A 107 21.30 3.74 8.38
CA PRO A 107 22.06 4.91 7.93
C PRO A 107 22.24 4.87 6.40
N PRO A 108 22.64 6.00 5.78
CA PRO A 108 23.05 6.00 4.38
C PRO A 108 24.09 4.90 4.14
N LEU A 109 24.00 4.22 3.00
CA LEU A 109 24.96 3.19 2.63
C LEU A 109 26.35 3.85 2.51
N GLU A 110 27.28 3.49 3.39
CA GLU A 110 28.67 3.94 3.28
C GLU A 110 29.28 3.32 2.02
N GLY A 111 29.39 4.11 0.94
CA GLY A 111 29.99 3.71 -0.33
C GLY A 111 29.02 3.76 -1.50
N GLY A 112 28.80 4.95 -2.03
CA GLY A 112 28.34 5.19 -3.40
C GLY A 112 29.26 6.23 -4.02
N MET A 113 29.85 5.90 -5.17
CA MET A 113 30.75 6.76 -5.96
C MET A 113 30.15 8.11 -6.31
#